data_AF-A0A7S4U7N7-F1
#
_entry.id   AF-A0A7S4U7N7-F1
#
_cell.length_a   1.000
_cell.length_b   1.000
_cell.length_c   1.000
_cell.angle_alpha   90.00
_cell.angle_beta   90.00
_cell.angle_gamma   90.00
#
_symmetry.space_group_name_H-M   'P 1'
#
loop_
_entity.id
_entity.type
_entity.pdbx_description
1 polymer ?
#
loop_
_entity_poly.entity_id
_entity_poly.type
_entity_poly.pdbx_seq_one_letter_code
_entity_poly.pdbx_strand_id
1 'polypeptide(L)'
;GVRLIVIATNVAETSITIPGIRYVVDTGRVKERVYSKRSGIGSFRIAWTSQASANQRAGRAGRTGAGHCYRLFSSAVFEHQFSPFAPPQILQTPIEGVVLQMKVMSIPNIREFPYPTPPNEE
;
A
#
# COMPACT_ATOMS: atom_id res chain seq x y z
N GLY A 1 -0.68 25.65 -25.59
CA GLY A 1 -0.92 25.19 -24.21
C GLY A 1 -0.09 23.95 -23.93
N VAL A 2 0.32 23.74 -22.69
CA VAL A 2 1.11 22.55 -22.26
C VAL A 2 0.26 21.66 -21.36
N ARG A 3 0.48 20.34 -21.41
CA ARG A 3 -0.18 19.38 -20.52
C ARG A 3 0.84 18.78 -19.56
N LEU A 4 0.56 18.89 -18.26
CA LEU A 4 1.34 18.23 -17.23
C LEU A 4 1.06 16.72 -17.27
N ILE A 5 2.12 15.92 -17.35
CA ILE A 5 2.09 14.48 -17.21
C ILE A 5 2.99 14.11 -16.04
N VAL A 6 2.45 13.41 -15.05
CA VAL A 6 3.19 12.95 -13.88
C VAL A 6 3.28 11.44 -13.93
N ILE A 7 4.50 10.93 -13.91
CA ILE A 7 4.79 9.50 -13.75
C ILE A 7 5.18 9.29 -12.30
N ALA A 8 4.41 8.47 -11.58
CA ALA A 8 4.61 8.27 -10.15
C ALA A 8 4.41 6.81 -9.74
N THR A 9 4.96 6.46 -8.59
CA THR A 9 4.70 5.21 -7.88
C THR A 9 3.48 5.38 -6.96
N ASN A 10 3.23 4.39 -6.11
CA ASN A 10 2.21 4.46 -5.05
C ASN A 10 2.42 5.62 -4.04
N VAL A 11 3.53 6.36 -4.09
CA VAL A 11 3.70 7.61 -3.32
C VAL A 11 2.62 8.65 -3.67
N ALA A 12 2.19 8.69 -4.94
CA ALA A 12 1.13 9.58 -5.37
C ALA A 12 -0.27 9.16 -4.88
N GLU A 13 -0.44 7.95 -4.33
CA GLU A 13 -1.71 7.44 -3.81
C GLU A 13 -2.12 8.19 -2.53
N THR A 14 -1.22 8.30 -1.57
CA THR A 14 -1.52 8.81 -0.22
C THR A 14 -0.87 10.16 0.06
N SER A 15 0.39 10.37 -0.34
CA SER A 15 1.23 11.39 0.30
C SER A 15 1.27 12.77 -0.37
N ILE A 16 0.77 12.95 -1.61
CA ILE A 16 0.94 14.22 -2.36
C ILE A 16 -0.32 14.61 -3.15
N THR A 17 -0.86 15.81 -2.89
CA THR A 17 -1.89 16.40 -3.75
C THR A 17 -1.22 17.23 -4.84
N ILE A 18 -1.40 16.83 -6.10
CA ILE A 18 -0.95 17.62 -7.25
C ILE A 18 -2.19 18.34 -7.81
N PRO A 19 -2.22 19.68 -7.84
CA PRO A 19 -3.36 20.43 -8.35
C PRO A 19 -3.57 20.17 -9.85
N GLY A 20 -4.82 20.16 -10.29
CA GLY A 20 -5.17 20.05 -11.71
C GLY A 20 -5.11 18.64 -12.31
N ILE A 21 -4.90 17.59 -11.50
CA ILE A 21 -5.01 16.21 -11.97
C ILE A 21 -6.49 15.86 -12.22
N ARG A 22 -6.82 15.62 -13.49
CA ARG A 22 -8.16 15.24 -13.97
C ARG A 22 -8.21 13.83 -14.56
N TYR A 23 -7.05 13.23 -14.81
CA TYR A 23 -6.90 11.94 -15.46
C TYR A 23 -5.90 11.10 -14.69
N VAL A 24 -6.29 9.85 -14.39
CA VAL A 24 -5.43 8.84 -13.78
C VAL A 24 -5.38 7.64 -14.70
N VAL A 25 -4.19 7.10 -14.92
CA VAL A 25 -3.99 5.81 -15.58
C VAL A 25 -3.44 4.85 -14.53
N ASP A 26 -4.19 3.81 -14.20
CA ASP A 26 -3.86 2.86 -13.14
C ASP A 26 -3.53 1.48 -13.71
N THR A 27 -2.30 1.02 -13.48
CA THR A 27 -1.84 -0.31 -13.89
C THR A 27 -2.39 -1.42 -12.99
N GLY A 28 -2.90 -1.08 -11.80
CA GLY A 28 -3.36 -2.04 -10.79
C GLY A 28 -2.23 -2.79 -10.09
N ARG A 29 -0.96 -2.53 -10.44
CA ARG A 29 0.19 -3.21 -9.85
C ARG A 29 0.88 -2.34 -8.81
N VAL A 30 1.58 -3.01 -7.90
CA VAL A 30 2.43 -2.37 -6.89
C VAL A 30 3.67 -3.23 -6.66
N LYS A 31 4.80 -2.58 -6.41
CA LYS A 31 6.00 -3.24 -5.92
C LYS A 31 5.93 -3.26 -4.39
N GLU A 32 5.73 -4.43 -3.82
CA GLU A 32 5.65 -4.62 -2.37
C GLU A 32 6.86 -5.38 -1.85
N ARG A 33 7.21 -5.12 -0.58
CA ARG A 33 8.26 -5.86 0.13
C ARG A 33 7.61 -7.06 0.81
N VAL A 34 8.15 -8.24 0.55
CA VAL A 34 7.69 -9.49 1.16
C VAL A 34 8.82 -10.09 1.95
N TYR A 35 8.53 -10.49 3.17
CA TYR A 35 9.47 -11.18 4.04
C TYR A 35 9.18 -12.67 4.05
N SER A 36 10.17 -13.48 3.64
CA SER A 36 10.11 -14.93 3.78
C SER A 36 10.68 -15.31 5.14
N LYS A 37 9.80 -15.75 6.04
CA LYS A 37 10.20 -16.20 7.38
C LYS A 37 11.12 -17.42 7.35
N ARG A 38 10.93 -18.33 6.39
CA ARG A 38 11.73 -19.55 6.26
C ARG A 38 13.19 -19.28 5.91
N SER A 39 13.44 -18.27 5.09
CA SER A 39 14.79 -17.91 4.65
C SER A 39 15.38 -16.71 5.40
N GLY A 40 14.57 -15.97 6.16
CA GLY A 40 14.97 -14.71 6.78
C GLY A 40 15.26 -13.59 5.78
N ILE A 41 14.81 -13.74 4.52
CA ILE A 41 15.15 -12.81 3.43
C ILE A 41 13.93 -11.97 3.06
N GLY A 42 14.13 -10.66 3.07
CA GLY A 42 13.21 -9.70 2.45
C GLY A 42 13.46 -9.60 0.95
N SER A 43 12.41 -9.69 0.15
CA SER A 43 12.46 -9.53 -1.30
C SER A 43 11.43 -8.52 -1.76
N PHE A 44 11.57 -8.03 -2.99
CA PHE A 44 10.53 -7.22 -3.63
C PHE A 44 9.85 -8.04 -4.70
N ARG A 45 8.53 -8.00 -4.75
CA ARG A 45 7.75 -8.59 -5.84
C ARG A 45 6.76 -7.58 -6.40
N ILE A 46 6.36 -7.81 -7.64
CA ILE A 46 5.25 -7.07 -8.25
C ILE A 46 3.98 -7.87 -7.96
N ALA A 47 3.02 -7.25 -7.30
CA ALA A 47 1.73 -7.83 -6.94
C ALA A 47 0.58 -6.95 -7.44
N TRP A 48 -0.65 -7.46 -7.38
CA TRP A 48 -1.84 -6.63 -7.49
C TRP A 48 -1.93 -5.71 -6.28
N THR A 49 -2.40 -4.48 -6.49
CA THR A 49 -2.74 -3.59 -5.39
C THR A 49 -4.07 -4.01 -4.76
N SER A 50 -4.44 -3.39 -3.64
CA SER A 50 -5.74 -3.64 -3.01
C SER A 50 -6.86 -2.87 -3.72
N GLN A 51 -8.10 -3.33 -3.60
CA GLN A 51 -9.26 -2.60 -4.11
C GLN A 51 -9.34 -1.21 -3.48
N ALA A 52 -9.12 -1.10 -2.16
CA ALA A 52 -9.04 0.16 -1.45
C ALA A 52 -7.99 1.10 -2.06
N SER A 53 -6.79 0.60 -2.34
CA SER A 53 -5.70 1.38 -2.96
C SER A 53 -6.05 1.85 -4.38
N ALA A 54 -6.56 0.96 -5.23
CA ALA A 54 -6.99 1.33 -6.58
C ALA A 54 -8.14 2.35 -6.58
N ASN A 55 -9.02 2.30 -5.58
CA ASN A 55 -10.07 3.29 -5.39
C ASN A 55 -9.50 4.65 -4.93
N GLN A 56 -8.50 4.66 -4.04
CA GLN A 56 -7.79 5.89 -3.66
C GLN A 56 -7.08 6.54 -4.85
N ARG A 57 -6.44 5.73 -5.71
CA ARG A 57 -5.82 6.20 -6.97
C ARG A 57 -6.85 6.86 -7.89
N ALA A 58 -7.99 6.19 -8.11
CA ALA A 58 -9.07 6.76 -8.91
C ALA A 58 -9.59 8.09 -8.34
N GLY A 59 -9.70 8.19 -7.01
CA GLY A 59 -10.11 9.41 -6.32
C GLY A 59 -9.18 10.62 -6.55
N ARG A 60 -7.94 10.42 -7.01
CA ARG A 60 -7.03 11.54 -7.33
C ARG A 60 -7.50 12.37 -8.52
N ALA A 61 -8.15 11.75 -9.51
CA ALA A 61 -8.74 12.46 -10.64
C ALA A 61 -9.90 13.39 -10.25
N GLY A 62 -10.55 13.11 -9.11
CA GLY A 62 -11.75 13.80 -8.63
C GLY A 62 -11.51 14.95 -7.64
N ARG A 63 -10.25 15.30 -7.33
CA ARG A 63 -9.92 16.22 -6.23
C ARG A 63 -10.37 17.66 -6.46
N THR A 64 -10.28 18.16 -7.69
CA THR A 64 -10.57 19.55 -8.04
C THR A 64 -11.75 19.68 -9.02
N GLY A 65 -12.50 18.61 -9.23
CA GLY A 65 -13.63 18.54 -10.17
C GLY A 65 -13.76 17.16 -10.81
N ALA A 66 -14.71 17.01 -11.73
CA ALA A 66 -14.92 15.74 -12.44
C ALA A 66 -13.65 15.29 -13.18
N GLY A 67 -13.29 14.02 -13.02
CA GLY A 67 -12.12 13.41 -13.64
C GLY A 67 -12.35 11.96 -14.02
N HIS A 68 -11.42 11.39 -14.78
CA HIS A 68 -11.49 10.02 -15.29
C HIS A 68 -10.34 9.18 -14.77
N CYS A 69 -10.63 7.92 -14.44
CA CYS A 69 -9.64 6.91 -14.11
C CYS A 69 -9.70 5.80 -15.16
N TYR A 70 -8.60 5.58 -15.88
CA TYR A 70 -8.42 4.51 -16.85
C TYR A 70 -7.66 3.38 -16.18
N ARG A 71 -8.35 2.28 -15.90
CA ARG A 71 -7.76 1.07 -15.31
C ARG A 71 -7.29 0.14 -16.42
N LEU A 72 -6.04 -0.31 -16.37
CA LEU A 72 -5.45 -1.24 -17.33
C LEU A 72 -5.75 -2.72 -16.96
N PHE A 73 -6.89 -2.96 -16.34
CA PHE A 73 -7.37 -4.26 -15.87
C PHE A 73 -8.90 -4.28 -15.92
N SER A 74 -9.49 -5.47 -16.10
CA SER A 74 -10.94 -5.62 -16.20
C SER A 74 -11.64 -5.58 -14.82
N SER A 75 -12.96 -5.37 -14.82
CA SER A 75 -13.78 -5.49 -13.61
C SER A 75 -13.67 -6.88 -12.99
N ALA A 76 -13.69 -7.94 -13.79
CA ALA A 76 -13.51 -9.31 -13.31
C ALA A 76 -12.16 -9.52 -12.59
N VAL A 77 -11.08 -8.91 -13.09
CA VAL A 77 -9.77 -8.97 -12.40
C VAL A 77 -9.81 -8.18 -11.09
N PHE A 78 -10.44 -7.00 -11.09
CA PHE A 78 -10.59 -6.18 -9.89
C PHE A 78 -11.40 -6.89 -8.79
N GLU A 79 -12.47 -7.60 -9.17
CA GLU A 79 -13.36 -8.28 -8.23
C GLU A 79 -12.77 -9.58 -7.69
N HIS A 80 -12.07 -10.35 -8.54
CA HIS A 80 -11.63 -11.70 -8.18
C HIS A 80 -10.15 -11.84 -7.81
N GLN A 81 -9.28 -10.93 -8.27
CA GLN A 81 -7.84 -11.04 -7.99
C GLN A 81 -7.32 -10.02 -6.97
N PHE A 82 -8.00 -8.90 -6.77
CA PHE A 82 -7.54 -7.87 -5.83
C PHE A 82 -8.05 -8.19 -4.44
N SER A 83 -7.20 -8.08 -3.43
CA SER A 83 -7.66 -8.10 -2.04
C SER A 83 -8.47 -6.83 -1.72
N PRO A 84 -9.52 -6.90 -0.89
CA PRO A 84 -10.27 -5.70 -0.51
C PRO A 84 -9.38 -4.61 0.12
N PHE A 85 -8.47 -5.02 1.00
CA PHE A 85 -7.53 -4.15 1.71
C PHE A 85 -6.10 -4.70 1.62
N ALA A 86 -5.11 -3.81 1.80
CA ALA A 86 -3.71 -4.22 1.92
C ALA A 86 -3.47 -4.90 3.28
N PRO A 87 -2.60 -5.93 3.36
CA PRO A 87 -2.31 -6.56 4.63
C PRO A 87 -1.55 -5.60 5.56
N PRO A 88 -1.78 -5.66 6.89
CA PRO A 88 -1.03 -4.85 7.86
C PRO A 88 0.49 -5.02 7.72
N GLN A 89 1.23 -3.92 7.79
CA GLN A 89 2.69 -3.91 7.58
C GLN A 89 3.44 -4.74 8.62
N ILE A 90 2.92 -4.83 9.85
CA ILE A 90 3.48 -5.64 10.94
C ILE A 90 3.55 -7.13 10.60
N LEU A 91 2.70 -7.61 9.69
CA LEU A 91 2.70 -9.01 9.24
C LEU A 91 3.66 -9.28 8.07
N GLN A 92 4.12 -8.23 7.40
CA GLN A 92 4.91 -8.32 6.17
C GLN A 92 6.39 -7.97 6.36
N THR A 93 6.76 -7.50 7.55
CA THR A 93 8.11 -7.02 7.84
C THR A 93 8.69 -7.72 9.07
N PRO A 94 10.03 -7.84 9.15
CA PRO A 94 10.70 -8.31 10.36
C PRO A 94 10.40 -7.38 11.53
N ILE A 95 10.05 -7.94 12.69
CA ILE A 95 9.59 -7.18 13.86
C ILE A 95 10.73 -6.83 14.82
N GLU A 96 11.94 -7.35 14.62
CA GLU A 96 13.09 -7.21 15.51
C GLU A 96 13.41 -5.74 15.78
N GLY A 97 13.36 -4.90 14.74
CA GLY A 97 13.55 -3.45 14.88
C GLY A 97 12.48 -2.78 15.74
N VAL A 98 11.21 -3.20 15.58
CA VAL A 98 10.08 -2.70 16.38
C VAL A 98 10.22 -3.15 17.83
N VAL A 99 10.52 -4.43 18.05
CA VAL A 99 10.75 -5.02 19.39
C VAL A 99 11.89 -4.31 20.11
N LEU A 100 13.02 -4.06 19.42
CA LEU A 100 14.15 -3.33 19.98
C LEU A 100 13.76 -1.90 20.37
N GLN A 101 13.01 -1.20 19.52
CA GLN A 101 12.52 0.14 19.81
C GLN A 101 11.58 0.15 21.03
N MET A 102 10.68 -0.84 21.15
CA MET A 102 9.81 -0.98 22.30
C MET A 102 10.57 -1.26 23.60
N LYS A 103 11.66 -2.04 23.55
CA LYS A 103 12.57 -2.24 24.69
C LYS A 103 13.27 -0.94 25.10
N VAL A 104 13.72 -0.13 24.14
CA VAL A 104 14.30 1.20 24.43
C VAL A 104 13.27 2.12 25.11
N MET A 105 12.00 2.02 24.71
CA MET A 105 10.89 2.74 25.35
C MET A 105 10.49 2.16 26.72
N SER A 106 11.24 1.19 27.25
CA SER A 106 10.96 0.53 28.53
C SER A 106 9.58 -0.13 28.62
N ILE A 107 9.06 -0.63 27.49
CA ILE A 107 7.83 -1.44 27.48
C ILE A 107 8.19 -2.84 28.00
N PRO A 108 7.69 -3.26 29.18
CA PRO A 108 8.17 -4.47 29.84
C PRO A 108 7.68 -5.73 29.13
N ASN A 109 6.37 -5.80 28.83
CA ASN A 109 5.73 -6.92 28.18
C ASN A 109 5.27 -6.57 26.76
N ILE A 110 6.10 -6.92 25.78
CA ILE A 110 5.85 -6.65 24.36
C ILE A 110 4.74 -7.56 23.81
N ARG A 111 4.51 -8.73 24.42
CA ARG A 111 3.46 -9.67 24.01
C ARG A 111 2.08 -9.18 24.42
N GLU A 112 1.97 -8.56 25.59
CA GLU A 112 0.73 -7.97 26.10
C GLU A 112 0.47 -6.54 25.59
N PHE A 113 1.32 -6.03 24.71
CA PHE A 113 1.10 -4.72 24.10
C PHE A 113 -0.21 -4.73 23.28
N PRO A 114 -1.07 -3.71 23.39
CA PRO A 114 -2.39 -3.70 22.74
C PRO A 114 -2.28 -3.39 21.24
N TYR A 115 -1.82 -4.35 20.44
CA TYR A 115 -1.75 -4.20 18.99
C TYR A 115 -3.15 -4.18 18.34
N PRO A 116 -3.40 -3.29 17.36
CA PRO A 116 -4.60 -3.41 16.51
C PRO A 116 -4.64 -4.71 15.70
N THR A 117 -3.47 -5.20 15.32
CA THR A 117 -3.26 -6.53 14.75
C THR A 117 -1.93 -7.03 15.30
N PRO A 118 -1.90 -8.10 16.11
CA PRO A 118 -0.67 -8.60 16.68
C PRO A 118 0.26 -9.16 15.59
N PRO A 119 1.59 -9.08 15.79
CA PRO A 119 2.52 -9.84 14.95
C PRO A 119 2.27 -11.34 15.15
N ASN A 120 2.64 -12.18 14.18
CA ASN A 120 2.57 -13.63 14.38
C ASN A 120 3.47 -14.03 15.56
N GLU A 121 3.01 -15.01 16.35
CA GLU A 121 3.67 -15.43 17.59
C GLU A 121 4.89 -16.36 17.40
N GLU A 122 5.18 -16.77 16.16
CA GLU A 122 6.34 -17.60 15.77
C GLU A 122 7.58 -16.77 15.42
#